data_AF-A0A2R7RVZ3-F1
#
_entry.id   AF-A0A2R7RVZ3-F1
#
_cell.length_a   1.000
_cell.length_b   1.000
_cell.length_c   1.000
_cell.angle_alpha   90.00
_cell.angle_beta   90.00
_cell.angle_gamma   90.00
#
_symmetry.space_group_name_H-M   'P 1'
#
loop_
_entity.id
_entity.type
_entity.pdbx_description
1 polymer ?
#
loop_
_entity_poly.entity_id
_entity_poly.type
_entity_poly.pdbx_seq_one_letter_code
_entity_poly.pdbx_strand_id
1 'polypeptide(L)' 'MKLIGMLDSPFVRRVAISMRLLGLPFEHAAISVFRGFDQFQQINP' A
#
# COMPACT_ATOMS: atom_id res chain seq x y z
N MET A 1 -0.06 -10.03 -5.63
CA MET A 1 -0.51 -9.40 -4.36
C MET A 1 -0.78 -7.92 -4.62
N LYS A 2 -1.63 -7.26 -3.81
CA LYS A 2 -1.83 -5.80 -3.87
C LYS A 2 -1.23 -5.14 -2.64
N LEU A 3 -0.40 -4.11 -2.85
CA LEU A 3 0.08 -3.23 -1.78
C LEU A 3 -0.84 -2.01 -1.71
N ILE A 4 -1.60 -1.88 -0.63
CA ILE A 4 -2.54 -0.77 -0.43
C ILE A 4 -1.87 0.30 0.43
N GLY A 5 -1.89 1.54 -0.03
CA GLY A 5 -1.43 2.70 0.74
C GLY A 5 -0.58 3.66 -0.07
N MET A 6 -0.38 4.86 0.45
CA MET A 6 0.40 5.92 -0.21
C MET A 6 1.90 5.75 0.06
N LEU A 7 2.76 5.95 -0.95
CA LEU A 7 4.23 5.80 -0.81
C LEU A 7 4.92 6.95 -0.05
N ASP A 8 4.18 8.01 0.25
CA ASP A 8 4.60 9.08 1.18
C ASP A 8 4.63 8.59 2.63
N SER A 9 3.88 7.53 2.97
CA SER A 9 3.99 6.83 4.24
C SER A 9 5.27 6.01 4.28
N PRO A 10 6.16 6.23 5.28
CA PRO A 10 7.39 5.44 5.41
C PRO A 10 7.10 3.95 5.67
N PHE A 11 5.95 3.62 6.26
CA PHE A 11 5.53 2.25 6.54
C PHE A 11 5.11 1.49 5.27
N VAL A 12 4.43 2.16 4.34
CA VAL A 12 4.08 1.56 3.04
C VAL A 12 5.33 1.47 2.17
N ARG A 13 6.17 2.52 2.16
CA ARG A 13 7.38 2.58 1.32
C ARG A 13 8.37 1.48 1.66
N ARG A 14 8.58 1.16 2.94
CA ARG A 14 9.46 0.05 3.34
C ARG A 14 8.98 -1.29 2.78
N VAL A 15 7.68 -1.56 2.77
CA VAL A 15 7.12 -2.81 2.24
C VAL A 15 7.29 -2.87 0.72
N ALA A 16 7.02 -1.77 0.00
CA ALA A 16 7.25 -1.69 -1.44
C ALA A 16 8.70 -2.00 -1.82
N ILE A 17 9.65 -1.41 -1.08
CA ILE A 17 11.10 -1.64 -1.29
C ILE A 17 11.44 -3.11 -0.99
N SER A 18 10.99 -3.66 0.14
CA SER A 18 11.24 -5.06 0.49
C SER A 18 10.67 -6.02 -0.55
N MET A 19 9.44 -5.82 -1.03
CA MET A 19 8.85 -6.66 -2.08
C MET A 19 9.68 -6.63 -3.37
N ARG A 20 10.17 -5.45 -3.77
CA ARG A 20 11.06 -5.32 -4.93
C ARG A 20 12.39 -6.04 -4.72
N LEU A 21 13.02 -5.90 -3.56
CA LEU A 21 14.30 -6.56 -3.24
C LEU A 21 14.16 -8.09 -3.15
N LEU A 22 13.00 -8.58 -2.71
CA LEU A 22 12.69 -10.01 -2.63
C LEU A 22 12.21 -10.60 -3.96
N GLY A 23 12.09 -9.80 -5.02
CA GLY A 23 11.58 -10.27 -6.31
C GLY A 23 10.10 -10.69 -6.28
N LEU A 24 9.32 -10.18 -5.32
CA LEU A 24 7.91 -10.50 -5.18
C LEU A 24 7.07 -9.57 -6.07
N PRO A 25 6.37 -10.07 -7.11
CA PRO A 25 5.52 -9.23 -7.94
C PRO A 25 4.30 -8.73 -7.16
N PHE A 26 4.05 -7.42 -7.22
CA PHE A 26 2.90 -6.79 -6.60
C PHE A 26 2.34 -5.65 -7.45
N GLU A 27 1.04 -5.43 -7.34
CA GLU A 27 0.35 -4.25 -7.85
C GLU A 27 0.27 -3.22 -6.72
N HIS A 28 0.65 -1.97 -6.99
CA HIS A 28 0.54 -0.89 -6.01
C HIS A 28 -0.78 -0.12 -6.21
N ALA A 29 -1.62 -0.11 -5.18
CA ALA A 29 -2.85 0.68 -5.15
C ALA A 29 -2.69 1.83 -4.14
N ALA A 30 -2.51 3.04 -4.67
CA ALA A 30 -2.33 4.26 -3.89
C ALA A 30 -3.67 4.77 -3.31
N ILE A 31 -4.12 4.14 -2.23
CA ILE A 31 -5.33 4.55 -1.49
C ILE A 31 -4.90 5.28 -0.21
N SER A 32 -5.39 6.50 -0.04
CA SER A 32 -5.11 7.30 1.16
C SER A 32 -6.08 6.96 2.28
N VAL A 33 -5.56 6.76 3.50
CA VAL A 33 -6.37 6.64 4.73
C VAL A 33 -7.08 7.94 5.13
N PHE A 34 -6.76 9.08 4.50
CA PHE A 34 -7.41 10.35 4.74
C PHE A 34 -8.45 10.67 3.66
N ARG A 35 -8.03 10.70 2.39
CA ARG A 35 -8.90 11.11 1.27
C ARG A 35 -9.72 9.96 0.69
N GLY A 36 -9.28 8.72 0.90
CA GLY A 36 -9.95 7.50 0.41
C GLY A 36 -10.40 6.61 1.57
N PHE A 37 -10.81 7.20 2.69
CA PHE A 37 -11.13 6.48 3.92
C PHE A 37 -12.17 5.39 3.70
N ASP A 38 -13.31 5.70 3.07
CA ASP A 38 -14.38 4.73 2.82
C ASP A 38 -13.89 3.52 2.00
N GLN A 39 -13.02 3.75 1.02
CA GLN A 39 -12.42 2.68 0.22
C GLN A 39 -11.42 1.86 1.03
N PHE A 40 -10.64 2.51 1.90
CA PHE A 40 -9.66 1.84 2.75
C PHE A 40 -10.34 0.97 3.81
N GLN A 41 -11.42 1.45 4.43
CA GLN A 41 -12.18 0.76 5.48
C GLN A 41 -12.83 -0.54 4.96
N GLN A 42 -13.25 -0.58 3.70
CA GLN A 42 -13.77 -1.81 3.07
C GLN A 42 -12.71 -2.92 2.96
N ILE A 43 -11.43 -2.56 2.94
CA ILE A 43 -10.31 -3.49 2.85
C ILE A 43 -9.79 -3.86 4.25
N ASN A 44 -9.69 -2.87 5.14
CA ASN A 44 -9.19 -3.02 6.50
C ASN A 44 -10.00 -2.11 7.45
N PRO A 45 -10.98 -2.66 8.20
CA PRO A 45 -11.90 -1.88 9.03
C PRO A 45 -11.27 -1.26 10.27
#